data_AF-B9VLA2-F1
#
_entry.id   AF-B9VLA2-F1
#
_cell.length_a   1.000
_cell.length_b   1.000
_cell.length_c   1.000
_cell.angle_alpha   90.00
_cell.angle_beta   90.00
_cell.angle_gamma   90.00
#
_symmetry.space_group_name_H-M   'P 1'
#
loop_
_entity.id
_entity.type
_entity.pdbx_description
1 polymer ?
#
loop_
_entity_poly.entity_id
_entity_poly.type
_entity_poly.pdbx_seq_one_letter_code
_entity_poly.pdbx_strand_id
1 'polypeptide(L)'
;YQALEQLKNFDAQIYFDTLINYDHKIETSIQDVVAPPVRLPSPLYYVMGLRGSLKPDWIYQTANFYSKQSFDIITNWILDLTTLLFFLLLLFLSKPQIIIFKTFLVESLFSLSETTKCFFLIFFLDLLVGFHSSKSWEVFLQFIFEHFGFQINQNFIFFFISTFPVFLDTIFKYWIFRYLNKISPSTVATYQAMIE
;
A
#
# COMPACT_ATOMS: atom_id res chain seq x y z
N TYR A 1 -0.45 2.70 16.82
CA TYR A 1 -1.09 1.39 17.05
C TYR A 1 -0.18 0.26 16.58
N GLN A 2 0.32 0.30 15.34
CA GLN A 2 1.33 -0.63 14.79
C GLN A 2 2.57 -0.84 15.68
N ALA A 3 3.16 0.26 16.17
CA ALA A 3 4.31 0.18 17.06
C ALA A 3 4.02 -0.59 18.36
N LEU A 4 2.80 -0.50 18.87
CA LEU A 4 2.37 -1.16 20.11
C LEU A 4 2.03 -2.64 19.89
N GLU A 5 1.48 -2.97 18.73
CA GLU A 5 1.19 -4.35 18.32
C GLU A 5 2.48 -5.12 18.00
N GLN A 6 3.43 -4.48 17.32
CA GLN A 6 4.76 -5.03 17.08
C GLN A 6 5.59 -5.13 18.37
N LEU A 7 5.44 -4.19 19.31
CA LEU A 7 6.02 -4.30 20.66
C LEU A 7 5.54 -5.57 21.38
N LYS A 8 4.23 -5.85 21.34
CA LYS A 8 3.64 -7.06 21.94
C LYS A 8 4.14 -8.35 21.30
N ASN A 9 4.27 -8.39 19.98
CA ASN A 9 4.79 -9.56 19.27
C ASN A 9 6.27 -9.81 19.59
N PHE A 10 7.05 -8.74 19.77
CA PHE A 10 8.46 -8.83 20.12
C PHE A 10 8.66 -9.26 21.58
N ASP A 11 7.84 -8.75 22.51
CA ASP A 11 7.81 -9.22 23.90
C ASP A 11 7.50 -10.72 23.98
N ALA A 12 6.59 -11.22 23.13
CA ALA A 12 6.24 -12.63 23.06
C ALA A 12 7.40 -13.51 22.54
N GLN A 13 8.16 -13.03 21.54
CA GLN A 13 9.35 -13.73 21.04
C GLN A 13 10.44 -13.84 22.10
N ILE A 14 10.75 -12.73 22.80
CA ILE A 14 11.75 -12.74 23.88
C ILE A 14 11.33 -13.67 25.00
N TYR A 15 10.06 -13.63 25.40
CA TYR A 15 9.52 -14.56 26.39
C TYR A 15 9.76 -16.03 25.97
N PHE A 16 9.47 -16.36 24.72
CA PHE A 16 9.72 -17.69 24.17
C PHE A 16 11.21 -18.08 24.16
N ASP A 17 12.09 -17.19 23.67
CA ASP A 17 13.54 -17.44 23.63
C ASP A 17 14.11 -17.62 25.04
N THR A 18 13.62 -16.86 26.02
CA THR A 18 14.05 -17.02 27.42
C THR A 18 13.60 -18.36 28.01
N LEU A 19 12.43 -18.87 27.63
CA LEU A 19 11.95 -20.19 28.05
C LEU A 19 12.79 -21.31 27.43
N ILE A 20 13.07 -21.25 26.13
CA ILE A 20 13.87 -22.25 25.42
C ILE A 20 15.29 -22.31 25.99
N ASN A 21 15.89 -21.14 26.25
CA ASN A 21 17.25 -21.06 26.77
C ASN A 21 17.35 -21.49 28.25
N TYR A 22 16.27 -21.35 29.02
CA TYR A 22 16.15 -21.89 30.37
C TYR A 22 16.15 -23.43 30.36
N ASP A 23 15.36 -24.04 29.47
CA ASP A 23 15.23 -25.49 29.35
C ASP A 23 16.55 -26.15 28.93
N HIS A 24 17.23 -25.57 27.93
CA HIS A 24 18.55 -26.03 27.49
C HIS A 24 19.59 -25.97 28.63
N LYS A 25 19.53 -24.93 29.48
CA LYS A 25 20.44 -24.80 30.62
C LYS A 25 20.18 -25.86 31.69
N ILE A 26 18.92 -26.25 31.90
CA ILE A 26 18.56 -27.37 32.78
C ILE A 26 19.12 -28.69 32.23
N GLU A 27 18.91 -29.01 30.95
CA GLU A 27 19.43 -30.23 30.34
C GLU A 27 20.96 -30.34 30.46
N THR A 28 21.69 -29.25 30.20
CA THR A 28 23.15 -29.23 30.37
C THR A 28 23.60 -29.39 31.82
N SER A 29 22.80 -28.93 32.79
CA SER A 29 23.11 -29.08 34.22
C SER A 29 22.73 -30.45 34.80
N ILE A 30 21.85 -31.21 34.14
CA ILE A 30 21.49 -32.58 34.53
C ILE A 30 22.56 -33.59 34.07
N GLN A 31 23.32 -33.30 33.02
CA GLN A 31 24.42 -34.17 32.55
C GLN A 31 25.67 -34.17 33.48
N ASP A 32 25.81 -33.17 34.35
CA ASP A 32 27.06 -32.93 35.11
C ASP A 32 27.00 -33.19 36.63
N VAL A 33 26.01 -33.92 37.18
CA VAL A 33 25.90 -34.06 38.65
C VAL A 33 25.76 -35.52 39.15
N VAL A 34 26.90 -36.09 39.55
CA VAL A 34 27.02 -36.93 40.75
C VAL A 34 27.49 -36.01 41.90
N ALA A 35 26.58 -35.33 42.59
CA ALA A 35 26.84 -34.57 43.84
C ALA A 35 25.49 -34.25 44.56
N PRO A 36 25.50 -33.94 45.88
CA PRO A 36 24.36 -34.09 46.81
C PRO A 36 23.23 -33.08 46.55
N PRO A 37 22.03 -33.21 47.18
CA PRO A 37 20.83 -32.47 46.76
C PRO A 37 21.00 -30.97 46.97
N VAL A 38 21.37 -30.28 45.90
CA VAL A 38 21.32 -28.83 45.79
C VAL A 38 19.85 -28.43 45.94
N ARG A 39 19.51 -27.62 46.95
CA ARG A 39 18.21 -26.94 46.96
C ARG A 39 18.16 -26.05 45.73
N LEU A 40 17.42 -26.49 44.71
CA LEU A 40 17.17 -25.70 43.53
C LEU A 40 16.52 -24.37 43.97
N PRO A 41 17.12 -23.21 43.67
CA PRO A 41 16.45 -21.93 43.88
C PRO A 41 15.12 -21.96 43.15
N SER A 42 14.05 -21.45 43.78
CA SER A 42 12.73 -21.38 43.13
C SER A 42 12.88 -20.75 41.74
N PRO A 43 12.22 -21.27 40.68
CA PRO A 43 12.33 -20.73 39.32
C PRO A 43 12.10 -19.22 39.26
N LEU A 44 11.23 -18.71 40.15
CA LEU A 44 10.94 -17.29 40.35
C LEU A 44 12.18 -16.42 40.64
N TYR A 45 13.20 -16.91 41.34
CA TYR A 45 14.41 -16.15 41.67
C TYR A 45 15.31 -15.94 40.44
N TYR A 46 15.41 -16.94 39.57
CA TYR A 46 16.12 -16.83 38.29
C TYR A 46 15.34 -15.98 37.29
N VAL A 47 14.01 -16.13 37.23
CA VAL A 47 13.14 -15.29 36.39
C VAL A 47 13.17 -13.82 36.82
N MET A 48 13.20 -13.53 38.13
CA MET A 48 13.39 -12.17 38.65
C MET A 48 14.79 -11.60 38.35
N GLY A 49 15.85 -12.41 38.46
CA GLY A 49 17.21 -11.99 38.10
C GLY A 49 17.39 -11.73 36.60
N LEU A 50 16.73 -12.52 35.76
CA LEU A 50 16.70 -12.33 34.30
C LEU A 50 15.86 -11.11 33.89
N ARG A 51 14.84 -10.75 34.69
CA ARG A 51 14.10 -9.48 34.53
C ARG A 51 14.99 -8.26 34.71
N GLY A 52 16.01 -8.34 35.57
CA GLY A 52 17.05 -7.32 35.72
C GLY A 52 18.15 -7.38 34.63
N SER A 53 18.27 -8.51 33.93
CA SER A 53 19.21 -8.76 32.82
C SER A 53 18.62 -8.43 31.44
N LEU A 54 17.38 -7.94 31.36
CA LEU A 54 16.81 -7.35 30.15
C LEU A 54 17.67 -6.12 29.81
N LYS A 55 18.67 -6.30 28.95
CA LYS A 55 19.58 -5.23 28.49
C LYS A 55 18.75 -4.01 28.09
N PRO A 56 18.91 -2.83 28.74
CA PRO A 56 18.16 -1.63 28.38
C PRO A 56 18.41 -1.17 26.93
N ASP A 57 19.46 -1.70 26.30
CA ASP A 57 19.84 -1.47 24.92
C ASP A 57 18.70 -1.72 23.92
N TRP A 58 17.85 -2.74 24.12
CA TRP A 58 16.77 -3.04 23.15
C TRP A 58 15.62 -2.04 23.24
N ILE A 59 15.23 -1.61 24.45
CA ILE A 59 14.18 -0.58 24.63
C ILE A 59 14.63 0.72 23.94
N TYR A 60 15.91 1.07 24.11
CA TYR A 60 16.52 2.20 23.43
C TYR A 60 16.56 2.01 21.91
N GLN A 61 16.95 0.83 21.41
CA GLN A 61 16.97 0.53 19.98
C GLN A 61 15.57 0.57 19.35
N THR A 62 14.57 0.00 20.02
CA THR A 62 13.17 0.00 19.58
C THR A 62 12.60 1.42 19.60
N ALA A 63 12.83 2.19 20.66
CA ALA A 63 12.41 3.59 20.74
C ALA A 63 13.05 4.43 19.62
N ASN A 64 14.34 4.24 19.37
CA ASN A 64 15.05 4.96 18.31
C ASN A 64 14.58 4.55 16.91
N PHE A 65 14.30 3.26 16.69
CA PHE A 65 13.76 2.74 15.43
C PHE A 65 12.40 3.38 15.10
N TYR A 66 11.45 3.37 16.04
CA TYR A 66 10.14 3.99 15.82
C TYR A 66 10.21 5.51 15.73
N SER A 67 11.11 6.16 16.48
CA SER A 67 11.33 7.60 16.37
C SER A 67 11.83 7.96 14.98
N LYS A 68 12.78 7.18 14.43
CA LYS A 68 13.29 7.36 13.07
C LYS A 68 12.20 7.12 12.02
N GLN A 69 11.47 6.02 12.12
CA GLN A 69 10.37 5.71 11.20
C GLN A 69 9.30 6.80 11.22
N SER A 70 8.94 7.31 12.39
CA SER A 70 7.95 8.39 12.53
C SER A 70 8.46 9.68 11.90
N PHE A 71 9.74 10.00 12.09
CA PHE A 71 10.38 11.17 11.46
C PHE A 71 10.38 11.06 9.94
N ASP A 72 10.69 9.88 9.39
CA ASP A 72 10.69 9.63 7.95
C ASP A 72 9.28 9.81 7.35
N ILE A 73 8.25 9.25 7.98
CA ILE A 73 6.85 9.40 7.54
C ILE A 73 6.42 10.88 7.55
N ILE A 74 6.70 11.60 8.64
CA ILE A 74 6.35 13.04 8.75
C ILE A 74 7.09 13.86 7.69
N THR A 75 8.37 13.56 7.47
CA THR A 75 9.17 14.26 6.46
C THR A 75 8.62 14.02 5.06
N ASN A 76 8.26 12.77 4.74
CA ASN A 76 7.61 12.44 3.47
C ASN A 76 6.31 13.22 3.26
N TRP A 77 5.45 13.29 4.29
CA TRP A 77 4.21 14.07 4.22
C TRP A 77 4.45 15.56 3.96
N ILE A 78 5.41 16.17 4.67
CA ILE A 78 5.77 17.58 4.48
C ILE A 78 6.32 17.82 3.08
N LEU A 79 7.18 16.91 2.60
CA LEU A 79 7.80 16.99 1.29
C LEU A 79 6.75 16.88 0.17
N ASP A 80 5.81 15.93 0.30
CA ASP A 80 4.71 15.75 -0.64
C ASP A 80 3.79 16.98 -0.65
N LEU A 81 3.43 17.51 0.53
CA LEU A 81 2.57 18.69 0.62
C LEU A 81 3.24 19.91 -0.01
N THR A 82 4.53 20.10 0.27
CA THR A 82 5.30 21.21 -0.30
C THR A 82 5.44 21.07 -1.82
N THR A 83 5.71 19.85 -2.29
CA THR A 83 5.82 19.54 -3.72
C THR A 83 4.48 19.75 -4.42
N LEU A 84 3.38 19.31 -3.80
CA LEU A 84 2.02 19.51 -4.30
C LEU A 84 1.69 21.01 -4.36
N LEU A 85 2.00 21.78 -3.31
CA LEU A 85 1.76 23.23 -3.29
C LEU A 85 2.56 23.93 -4.39
N PHE A 86 3.83 23.59 -4.56
CA PHE A 86 4.68 24.15 -5.61
C PHE A 86 4.15 23.76 -7.00
N PHE A 87 3.73 22.51 -7.18
CA PHE A 87 3.13 22.03 -8.43
C PHE A 87 1.82 22.75 -8.75
N LEU A 88 0.93 22.95 -7.77
CA LEU A 88 -0.31 23.71 -7.94
C LEU A 88 -0.03 25.18 -8.28
N LEU A 89 0.96 25.79 -7.62
CA LEU A 89 1.41 27.14 -7.93
C LEU A 89 1.90 27.20 -9.37
N LEU A 90 2.76 26.25 -9.78
CA LEU A 90 3.26 26.15 -11.15
C LEU A 90 2.12 26.01 -12.17
N LEU A 91 1.10 25.18 -11.88
CA LEU A 91 -0.08 25.02 -12.73
C LEU A 91 -0.91 26.31 -12.80
N PHE A 92 -0.98 27.09 -11.72
CA PHE A 92 -1.68 28.37 -11.72
C PHE A 92 -0.92 29.44 -12.52
N LEU A 93 0.41 29.50 -12.39
CA LEU A 93 1.22 30.38 -13.23
C LEU A 93 1.18 29.95 -14.70
N SER A 94 1.10 28.64 -14.95
CA SER A 94 1.12 28.06 -16.29
C SER A 94 -0.26 27.97 -16.96
N LYS A 95 -1.27 28.71 -16.46
CA LYS A 95 -2.63 28.69 -17.03
C LYS A 95 -2.66 28.98 -18.54
N PRO A 96 -1.92 29.98 -19.07
CA PRO A 96 -1.90 30.22 -20.51
C PRO A 96 -1.36 29.02 -21.30
N GLN A 97 -0.26 28.41 -20.84
CA GLN A 97 0.33 27.22 -21.47
C GLN A 97 -0.64 26.03 -21.42
N ILE A 98 -1.34 25.84 -20.30
CA ILE A 98 -2.35 24.77 -20.15
C ILE A 98 -3.50 24.98 -21.14
N ILE A 99 -3.95 26.21 -21.38
CA ILE A 99 -5.01 26.50 -22.36
C ILE A 99 -4.51 26.19 -23.78
N ILE A 100 -3.29 26.59 -24.12
CA ILE A 100 -2.69 26.29 -25.43
C ILE A 100 -2.55 24.77 -25.61
N PHE A 101 -2.02 24.07 -24.61
CA PHE A 101 -1.88 22.61 -24.62
C PHE A 101 -3.24 21.90 -24.74
N LYS A 102 -4.25 22.38 -24.02
CA LYS A 102 -5.62 21.86 -24.12
C LYS A 102 -6.16 22.02 -25.54
N THR A 103 -6.04 23.21 -26.12
CA THR A 103 -6.51 23.45 -27.50
C THR A 103 -5.73 22.59 -28.50
N PHE A 104 -4.41 22.50 -28.36
CA PHE A 104 -3.57 21.63 -29.18
C PHE A 104 -3.95 20.16 -29.07
N LEU A 105 -4.18 19.64 -27.87
CA LEU A 105 -4.63 18.26 -27.66
C LEU A 105 -6.01 18.03 -28.29
N VAL A 106 -6.92 18.98 -28.11
CA VAL A 106 -8.28 18.89 -28.67
C VAL A 106 -8.24 18.90 -30.20
N GLU A 107 -7.48 19.81 -30.80
CA GLU A 107 -7.29 19.88 -32.25
C GLU A 107 -6.55 18.66 -32.81
N SER A 108 -5.50 18.19 -32.11
CA SER A 108 -4.81 16.95 -32.44
C SER A 108 -5.79 15.77 -32.43
N LEU A 109 -6.61 15.61 -31.38
CA LEU A 109 -7.61 14.53 -31.32
C LEU A 109 -8.70 14.67 -32.38
N PHE A 110 -9.17 15.88 -32.69
CA PHE A 110 -10.22 16.09 -33.70
C PHE A 110 -9.73 15.91 -35.12
N SER A 111 -8.47 16.26 -35.40
CA SER A 111 -7.83 16.10 -36.71
C SER A 111 -7.49 14.64 -37.05
N LEU A 112 -7.53 13.73 -36.07
CA LEU A 112 -7.38 12.30 -36.32
C LEU A 112 -8.55 11.72 -37.12
N SER A 113 -8.28 10.66 -37.88
CA SER A 113 -9.33 9.87 -38.53
C SER A 113 -10.23 9.20 -37.48
N GLU A 114 -11.50 8.96 -37.82
CA GLU A 114 -12.45 8.26 -36.95
C GLU A 114 -11.94 6.88 -36.50
N THR A 115 -11.20 6.19 -37.37
CA THR A 115 -10.54 4.92 -37.04
C THR A 115 -9.45 5.06 -35.98
N THR A 116 -8.65 6.14 -36.04
CA THR A 116 -7.58 6.37 -35.06
C THR A 116 -8.14 6.83 -33.71
N LYS A 117 -9.25 7.58 -33.71
CA LYS A 117 -10.00 7.92 -32.49
C LYS A 117 -10.49 6.65 -31.78
N CYS A 118 -11.07 5.71 -32.53
CA CYS A 118 -11.46 4.40 -32.00
C CYS A 118 -10.26 3.58 -31.51
N PHE A 119 -9.13 3.59 -32.24
CA PHE A 119 -7.90 2.92 -31.82
C PHE A 119 -7.37 3.46 -30.49
N PHE A 120 -7.24 4.79 -30.32
CA PHE A 120 -6.79 5.37 -29.05
C PHE A 120 -7.72 5.03 -27.90
N LEU A 121 -9.03 4.98 -28.16
CA LEU A 121 -10.03 4.62 -27.17
C LEU A 121 -9.92 3.16 -26.72
N ILE A 122 -9.71 2.21 -27.66
CA ILE A 122 -9.46 0.80 -27.32
C ILE A 122 -8.10 0.65 -26.63
N PHE A 123 -7.07 1.33 -27.11
CA PHE A 123 -5.74 1.32 -26.51
C PHE A 123 -5.76 1.84 -25.05
N PHE A 124 -6.51 2.90 -24.78
CA PHE A 124 -6.62 3.46 -23.43
C PHE A 124 -7.44 2.55 -22.51
N LEU A 125 -8.50 1.91 -23.02
CA LEU A 125 -9.22 0.86 -22.31
C LEU A 125 -8.29 -0.30 -21.96
N ASP A 126 -7.54 -0.80 -22.94
CA ASP A 126 -6.65 -1.94 -22.74
C ASP A 126 -5.51 -1.59 -21.79
N LEU A 127 -5.03 -0.34 -21.75
CA LEU A 127 -4.02 0.10 -20.80
C LEU A 127 -4.56 0.26 -19.36
N LEU A 128 -5.76 0.82 -19.20
CA LEU A 128 -6.37 1.05 -17.88
C LEU A 128 -7.06 -0.18 -17.29
N VAL A 129 -7.60 -1.04 -18.14
CA VAL A 129 -8.27 -2.30 -17.75
C VAL A 129 -7.27 -3.44 -17.76
N GLY A 130 -6.26 -3.41 -18.63
CA GLY A 130 -5.23 -4.45 -18.79
C GLY A 130 -4.12 -4.44 -17.74
N PHE A 131 -4.40 -3.98 -16.52
CA PHE A 131 -3.64 -4.38 -15.33
C PHE A 131 -3.94 -5.85 -15.02
N HIS A 132 -3.43 -6.76 -15.85
CA HIS A 132 -3.78 -8.19 -15.87
C HIS A 132 -3.31 -9.01 -14.67
N SER A 133 -2.82 -8.37 -13.61
CA SER A 133 -2.51 -9.07 -12.37
C SER A 133 -3.01 -8.31 -11.17
N SER A 134 -3.74 -9.02 -10.30
CA SER A 134 -4.02 -8.60 -8.93
C SER A 134 -2.75 -8.11 -8.22
N LYS A 135 -1.59 -8.65 -8.59
CA LYS A 135 -0.30 -8.29 -8.01
C LYS A 135 0.14 -6.86 -8.32
N SER A 136 -0.18 -6.32 -9.51
CA SER A 136 0.20 -4.95 -9.88
C SER A 136 -0.53 -3.93 -8.99
N TRP A 137 -1.81 -4.17 -8.75
CA TRP A 137 -2.61 -3.36 -7.83
C TRP A 137 -2.17 -3.53 -6.38
N GLU A 138 -1.79 -4.74 -5.97
CA GLU A 138 -1.25 -5.01 -4.63
C GLU A 138 0.02 -4.20 -4.37
N VAL A 139 1.00 -4.25 -5.28
CA VAL A 139 2.26 -3.50 -5.14
C VAL A 139 2.01 -1.99 -5.16
N PHE A 140 1.12 -1.51 -6.04
CA PHE A 140 0.75 -0.10 -6.11
C PHE A 140 0.14 0.39 -4.79
N LEU A 141 -0.83 -0.35 -4.25
CA LEU A 141 -1.45 0.00 -2.98
C LEU A 141 -0.47 -0.11 -1.82
N GLN A 142 0.34 -1.18 -1.77
CA GLN A 142 1.35 -1.37 -0.74
C GLN A 142 2.33 -0.20 -0.71
N PHE A 143 2.83 0.23 -1.87
CA PHE A 143 3.70 1.40 -1.99
C PHE A 143 3.04 2.66 -1.43
N ILE A 144 1.77 2.91 -1.78
CA ILE A 144 1.02 4.07 -1.26
C ILE A 144 0.87 3.98 0.26
N PHE A 145 0.39 2.85 0.79
CA PHE A 145 0.15 2.70 2.23
C PHE A 145 1.46 2.80 3.03
N GLU A 146 2.57 2.23 2.53
CA GLU A 146 3.89 2.33 3.15
C GLU A 146 4.40 3.77 3.15
N HIS A 147 4.29 4.47 2.01
CA HIS A 147 4.72 5.86 1.88
C HIS A 147 3.98 6.79 2.84
N PHE A 148 2.67 6.59 3.02
CA PHE A 148 1.87 7.35 3.98
C PHE A 148 1.99 6.85 5.43
N GLY A 149 2.67 5.72 5.68
CA GLY A 149 2.87 5.17 7.03
C GLY A 149 1.62 4.50 7.63
N PHE A 150 0.67 4.09 6.79
CA PHE A 150 -0.56 3.43 7.22
C PHE A 150 -0.36 1.92 7.38
N GLN A 151 -1.08 1.32 8.35
CA GLN A 151 -1.14 -0.14 8.49
C GLN A 151 -1.86 -0.75 7.30
N ILE A 152 -1.16 -1.57 6.54
CA ILE A 152 -1.71 -2.35 5.45
C ILE A 152 -2.74 -3.34 5.99
N ASN A 153 -4.02 -3.11 5.71
CA ASN A 153 -5.05 -4.11 5.92
C ASN A 153 -5.21 -4.95 4.65
N GLN A 154 -4.73 -6.20 4.70
CA GLN A 154 -4.79 -7.12 3.57
C GLN A 154 -6.23 -7.33 3.05
N ASN A 155 -7.22 -7.31 3.93
CA ASN A 155 -8.63 -7.43 3.54
C ASN A 155 -9.10 -6.23 2.71
N PHE A 156 -8.63 -5.02 3.04
CA PHE A 156 -8.93 -3.82 2.25
C PHE A 156 -8.26 -3.88 0.88
N ILE A 157 -7.00 -4.33 0.83
CA ILE A 157 -6.26 -4.50 -0.44
C ILE A 157 -7.00 -5.48 -1.35
N PHE A 158 -7.39 -6.65 -0.86
CA PHE A 158 -8.12 -7.63 -1.68
C PHE A 158 -9.51 -7.13 -2.11
N PHE A 159 -10.23 -6.42 -1.23
CA PHE A 159 -11.50 -5.78 -1.58
C PHE A 159 -11.32 -4.74 -2.70
N PHE A 160 -10.29 -3.91 -2.60
CA PHE A 160 -9.99 -2.90 -3.62
C PHE A 160 -9.62 -3.56 -4.95
N ILE A 161 -8.69 -4.52 -4.94
CA ILE A 161 -8.23 -5.22 -6.15
C ILE A 161 -9.38 -5.96 -6.84
N SER A 162 -10.35 -6.50 -6.09
CA SER A 162 -11.49 -7.21 -6.67
C SER A 162 -12.57 -6.29 -7.24
N THR A 163 -12.80 -5.12 -6.63
CA THR A 163 -13.94 -4.26 -6.99
C THR A 163 -13.53 -3.11 -7.91
N PHE A 164 -12.41 -2.45 -7.62
CA PHE A 164 -12.03 -1.19 -8.27
C PHE A 164 -11.67 -1.36 -9.76
N PRO A 165 -10.89 -2.37 -10.18
CA PRO A 165 -10.59 -2.57 -11.60
C PRO A 165 -11.85 -2.88 -12.42
N VAL A 166 -12.75 -3.72 -11.89
CA VAL A 166 -14.02 -4.07 -12.54
C VAL A 166 -14.94 -2.85 -12.64
N PHE A 167 -14.97 -2.02 -11.61
CA PHE A 167 -15.73 -0.78 -11.59
C PHE A 167 -15.21 0.23 -12.63
N LEU A 168 -13.88 0.43 -12.70
CA LEU A 168 -13.25 1.27 -13.71
C LEU A 168 -13.56 0.76 -15.12
N ASP A 169 -13.41 -0.54 -15.37
CA ASP A 169 -13.74 -1.17 -16.65
C ASP A 169 -15.20 -0.87 -17.06
N THR A 170 -16.13 -0.99 -16.13
CA THR A 170 -17.56 -0.73 -16.39
C THR A 170 -17.83 0.73 -16.70
N ILE A 171 -17.23 1.68 -15.96
CA ILE A 171 -17.37 3.12 -16.24
C ILE A 171 -16.80 3.47 -17.60
N PHE A 172 -15.60 2.98 -17.92
CA PHE A 172 -14.98 3.30 -19.20
C PHE A 172 -15.78 2.72 -20.37
N LYS A 173 -16.23 1.46 -20.28
CA LYS A 173 -17.13 0.85 -21.27
C LYS A 173 -18.41 1.67 -21.45
N TYR A 174 -19.04 2.08 -20.34
CA TYR A 174 -20.24 2.91 -20.39
C TYR A 174 -19.98 4.28 -21.06
N TRP A 175 -18.90 4.95 -20.67
CA TRP A 175 -18.53 6.25 -21.23
C TRP A 175 -18.25 6.15 -22.72
N ILE A 176 -17.57 5.09 -23.14
CA ILE A 176 -17.25 4.81 -24.53
C ILE A 176 -18.50 4.52 -25.35
N PHE A 177 -19.39 3.67 -24.85
CA PHE A 177 -20.67 3.41 -25.50
C PHE A 177 -21.48 4.69 -25.66
N ARG A 178 -21.51 5.54 -24.63
CA ARG A 178 -22.18 6.84 -24.69
C ARG A 178 -21.51 7.81 -25.67
N TYR A 179 -20.18 7.81 -25.74
CA TYR A 179 -19.42 8.66 -26.65
C TYR A 179 -19.66 8.26 -28.11
N LEU A 180 -19.57 6.96 -28.43
CA LEU A 180 -19.85 6.42 -29.76
C LEU A 180 -21.29 6.70 -30.18
N ASN A 181 -22.27 6.50 -29.30
CA ASN A 181 -23.67 6.82 -29.59
C ASN A 181 -23.95 8.32 -29.78
N LYS A 182 -23.13 9.21 -29.20
CA LYS A 182 -23.29 10.66 -29.35
C LYS A 182 -22.76 11.18 -30.70
N ILE A 183 -21.77 10.50 -31.30
CA ILE A 183 -21.20 10.88 -32.60
C ILE A 183 -22.08 10.42 -33.78
N SER A 184 -22.95 9.42 -33.59
CA SER A 184 -23.92 8.99 -34.60
C SER A 184 -25.38 9.00 -34.08
N PRO A 185 -26.06 10.16 -34.09
CA PRO A 185 -27.51 10.21 -33.92
C PRO A 185 -28.27 9.55 -35.10
N SER A 186 -27.64 9.47 -36.27
CA SER A 186 -28.26 8.98 -37.51
C SER A 186 -28.47 7.46 -37.52
N THR A 187 -27.66 6.68 -36.79
CA THR A 187 -27.89 5.22 -36.69
C THR A 187 -29.14 4.88 -35.89
N VAL A 188 -29.47 5.65 -34.83
CA VAL A 188 -30.68 5.43 -34.01
C VAL A 188 -31.95 5.76 -34.79
N ALA A 189 -31.95 6.87 -35.53
CA ALA A 189 -33.06 7.24 -36.41
C ALA A 189 -33.26 6.20 -37.53
N THR A 190 -32.18 5.62 -38.06
CA THR A 190 -32.25 4.58 -39.09
C THR A 190 -32.74 3.23 -38.54
N TYR A 191 -32.43 2.89 -37.27
CA TYR A 191 -32.96 1.69 -36.60
C TYR A 191 -34.46 1.80 -36.30
N GLN A 192 -34.91 2.96 -35.81
CA GLN A 192 -36.34 3.23 -35.60
C GLN A 192 -37.12 3.21 -36.92
N ALA A 193 -36.57 3.79 -38.00
CA ALA A 193 -37.18 3.76 -39.33
C ALA A 193 -37.15 2.39 -40.03
N MET A 194 -36.39 1.41 -39.51
CA MET A 194 -36.39 0.03 -40.02
C MET A 194 -37.31 -0.90 -39.21
N ILE A 195 -37.75 -0.47 -38.03
CA ILE A 195 -38.61 -1.24 -37.13
C ILE A 195 -40.07 -0.77 -37.20
N GLU A 196 -40.29 0.46 -37.62
CA GLU A 196 -41.61 1.01 -38.01
C GLU A 196 -41.91 0.70 -39.48
#